data_AF-A0A420M9S8-F1
#
_entry.id   AF-A0A420M9S8-F1
#
_cell.length_a   1.000
_cell.length_b   1.000
_cell.length_c   1.000
_cell.angle_alpha   90.00
_cell.angle_beta   90.00
_cell.angle_gamma   90.00
#
_symmetry.space_group_name_H-M   'P 1'
#
loop_
_entity.id
_entity.type
_entity.pdbx_description
1 polymer ?
#
loop_
_entity_poly.entity_id
_entity_poly.type
_entity_poly.pdbx_seq_one_letter_code
_entity_poly.pdbx_strand_id
1 'polypeptide(L)'
;MMGVISSGIVITSSERRGNPKSVQPGDREWVTAIQAINAEGRAIDPYMVVAGQYHLANWYQESNLPGTWAIATTPNGWTDNETGLDWLKHFNRCTTDRSVGAYRLLILDGHESHQSADFQIYCEENNIITLCMPPHSSHLLQPLDVGCFGPLKKAYGREIEHLIRRSITHISKTEFFPAFYAAFQLTMTEANIKGGFRGAGLVPFDPEVIISKLDVQLRTPTPLEEVAQQAQSWTSRTPRTVLEAGSQSEYLRRRIRRHHSSTPESILEALRSLEKRTKAVMHKVALLAEENRELRQANDILSRRRRAKRTRLQNRGSLTIQEGQDSIDQMDVNMQVMAESSRSGGQGSSVRPRVRHCGTCGKTGHNARTCQEGIGASGD
;
A
#
# COMPACT_ATOMS: atom_id res chain seq x y z
N MET A 1 0.71 -11.34 -5.99
CA MET A 1 0.16 -10.08 -6.54
C MET A 1 -1.03 -9.73 -5.66
N MET A 2 -1.06 -8.58 -4.96
CA MET A 2 -2.06 -8.33 -3.89
C MET A 2 -3.46 -8.00 -4.42
N GLY A 3 -3.55 -7.44 -5.62
CA GLY A 3 -4.81 -7.26 -6.32
C GLY A 3 -4.67 -6.50 -7.63
N VAL A 4 -5.67 -6.68 -8.50
CA VAL A 4 -5.87 -5.92 -9.73
C VAL A 4 -7.23 -5.25 -9.62
N ILE A 5 -7.27 -3.93 -9.76
CA ILE A 5 -8.53 -3.19 -9.83
C ILE A 5 -8.46 -2.29 -11.06
N SER A 6 -9.47 -2.40 -11.92
CA SER A 6 -9.58 -1.65 -13.17
C SER A 6 -10.64 -0.55 -13.06
N SER A 7 -10.42 0.55 -13.76
CA SER A 7 -11.44 1.57 -13.99
C SER A 7 -12.46 1.02 -14.98
N GLY A 8 -13.72 0.87 -14.57
CA GLY A 8 -14.83 0.44 -15.41
C GLY A 8 -15.99 1.44 -15.37
N ILE A 9 -16.68 1.63 -16.49
CA ILE A 9 -17.95 2.36 -16.51
C ILE A 9 -18.99 1.45 -15.85
N VAL A 10 -19.57 1.88 -14.73
CA VAL A 10 -20.70 1.19 -14.11
C VAL A 10 -21.97 1.95 -14.47
N ILE A 11 -22.88 1.29 -15.19
CA ILE A 11 -24.22 1.83 -15.44
C ILE A 11 -25.09 1.40 -14.26
N THR A 12 -25.47 2.35 -13.41
CA THR A 12 -26.39 2.14 -12.29
C THR A 12 -27.75 2.75 -12.62
N SER A 13 -28.84 2.13 -12.13
CA SER A 13 -30.14 2.79 -12.11
C SER A 13 -30.08 4.06 -11.24
N SER A 14 -30.83 5.10 -11.61
CA SER A 14 -30.90 6.39 -10.89
C SER A 14 -31.31 6.26 -9.43
N GLU A 15 -32.03 5.19 -9.08
CA GLU A 15 -32.55 4.89 -7.74
C GLU A 15 -31.50 4.28 -6.78
N ARG A 16 -30.36 3.80 -7.28
CA ARG A 16 -29.30 3.25 -6.43
C ARG A 16 -28.37 4.35 -5.91
N ARG A 17 -28.64 4.86 -4.70
CA ARG A 17 -27.67 5.67 -3.94
C ARG A 17 -26.61 4.79 -3.30
N GLY A 18 -25.62 4.42 -4.10
CA GLY A 18 -24.37 3.81 -3.65
C GLY A 18 -23.38 3.82 -4.79
N ASN A 19 -22.08 3.91 -4.50
CA ASN A 19 -21.04 3.65 -5.50
C ASN A 19 -20.80 2.13 -5.53
N PRO A 20 -21.42 1.36 -6.44
CA PRO A 20 -21.12 -0.06 -6.55
C PRO A 20 -19.65 -0.23 -6.92
N LYS A 21 -18.91 -0.91 -6.05
CA LYS A 21 -17.55 -1.32 -6.36
C LYS A 21 -17.64 -2.59 -7.19
N SER A 22 -17.17 -2.54 -8.43
CA SER A 22 -16.89 -3.73 -9.22
C SER A 22 -15.83 -4.55 -8.49
N VAL A 23 -16.22 -5.71 -7.96
CA VAL A 23 -15.27 -6.68 -7.40
C VAL A 23 -14.72 -7.48 -8.59
N GLN A 24 -13.54 -7.09 -9.08
CA GLN A 24 -12.86 -7.85 -10.14
C GLN A 24 -12.25 -9.13 -9.54
N PRO A 25 -12.62 -10.33 -10.02
CA PRO A 25 -11.92 -11.57 -9.66
C PRO A 25 -10.55 -11.53 -10.33
N GLY A 26 -9.49 -11.54 -9.53
CA GLY A 26 -8.10 -11.64 -10.00
C GLY A 26 -7.27 -12.31 -8.92
N ASP A 27 -6.06 -12.76 -9.25
CA ASP A 27 -5.10 -13.28 -8.28
C ASP A 27 -4.84 -12.23 -7.20
N ARG A 28 -5.44 -12.44 -6.03
CA ARG A 28 -5.29 -11.63 -4.83
C ARG A 28 -4.43 -12.39 -3.85
N GLU A 29 -3.25 -11.87 -3.63
CA GLU A 29 -2.37 -12.25 -2.55
C GLU A 29 -2.86 -11.58 -1.27
N TRP A 30 -2.85 -12.34 -0.19
CA TRP A 30 -3.30 -11.88 1.12
C TRP A 30 -2.08 -11.46 1.96
N VAL A 31 -2.30 -10.47 2.81
CA VAL A 31 -1.38 -10.10 3.89
C VAL A 31 -2.20 -10.14 5.17
N THR A 32 -1.69 -10.86 6.15
CA THR A 32 -2.30 -10.97 7.47
C THR A 32 -1.64 -9.96 8.39
N ALA A 33 -2.43 -9.06 8.98
CA ALA A 33 -1.95 -8.13 10.00
C ALA A 33 -2.42 -8.63 11.36
N ILE A 34 -1.47 -9.03 12.22
CA ILE A 34 -1.76 -9.41 13.60
C ILE A 34 -1.53 -8.18 14.49
N GLN A 35 -2.55 -7.81 15.27
CA GLN A 35 -2.57 -6.57 16.04
C GLN A 35 -3.02 -6.84 17.48
N ALA A 36 -2.45 -6.09 18.43
CA ALA A 36 -2.98 -6.02 19.80
C ALA A 36 -3.18 -4.57 20.26
N ILE A 37 -4.15 -4.38 21.15
CA ILE A 37 -4.50 -3.09 21.76
C ILE A 37 -4.75 -3.28 23.25
N ASN A 38 -4.64 -2.21 24.04
CA ASN A 38 -4.93 -2.23 25.47
C ASN A 38 -6.08 -1.27 25.86
N ALA A 39 -6.61 -1.46 27.07
CA ALA A 39 -7.72 -0.67 27.60
C ALA A 39 -7.40 0.82 27.79
N GLU A 40 -6.12 1.18 27.88
CA GLU A 40 -5.67 2.57 27.95
C GLU A 40 -5.77 3.30 26.61
N GLY A 41 -6.13 2.60 25.53
CA GLY A 41 -6.26 3.19 24.20
C GLY A 41 -4.97 3.14 23.38
N ARG A 42 -4.03 2.24 23.69
CA ARG A 42 -2.76 2.11 22.96
C ARG A 42 -2.77 0.87 22.07
N ALA A 43 -2.15 0.98 20.90
CA ALA A 43 -1.83 -0.13 20.02
C ALA A 43 -0.35 -0.51 20.16
N ILE A 44 -0.04 -1.79 20.00
CA ILE A 44 1.34 -2.21 19.70
C ILE A 44 1.64 -1.99 18.21
N ASP A 45 2.90 -2.10 17.83
CA ASP A 45 3.22 -2.15 16.40
C ASP A 45 2.60 -3.40 15.76
N PRO A 46 2.06 -3.30 14.54
CA PRO A 46 1.49 -4.45 13.84
C PRO A 46 2.57 -5.43 13.41
N TYR A 47 2.19 -6.69 13.41
CA TYR A 47 2.99 -7.79 12.89
C TYR A 47 2.40 -8.28 11.56
N MET A 48 3.14 -8.08 10.47
CA MET A 48 2.66 -8.33 9.12
C MET A 48 3.16 -9.66 8.59
N VAL A 49 2.25 -10.58 8.31
CA VAL A 49 2.58 -11.85 7.64
C VAL A 49 2.27 -11.72 6.16
N VAL A 50 3.29 -11.84 5.33
CA VAL A 50 3.18 -11.66 3.89
C VAL A 50 3.55 -12.94 3.14
N ALA A 51 2.84 -13.23 2.05
CA ALA A 51 3.15 -14.41 1.25
C ALA A 51 4.54 -14.27 0.58
N GLY A 52 5.43 -15.24 0.78
CA GLY A 52 6.77 -15.23 0.22
C GLY A 52 7.72 -16.16 0.94
N GLN A 53 8.85 -16.46 0.27
CA GLN A 53 9.95 -17.22 0.87
C GLN A 53 11.07 -16.32 1.39
N TYR A 54 11.27 -15.16 0.77
CA TYR A 54 12.38 -14.27 1.08
C TYR A 54 11.89 -12.87 1.42
N HIS A 55 12.56 -12.27 2.39
CA HIS A 55 12.55 -10.83 2.61
C HIS A 55 13.29 -10.13 1.47
N LEU A 56 12.64 -9.14 0.86
CA LEU A 56 13.22 -8.37 -0.24
C LEU A 56 13.64 -6.98 0.24
N ALA A 57 14.84 -6.54 -0.16
CA ALA A 57 15.41 -5.26 0.27
C ALA A 57 14.49 -4.06 0.01
N ASN A 58 13.76 -4.08 -1.11
CA ASN A 58 12.84 -3.02 -1.50
C ASN A 58 11.61 -2.88 -0.57
N TRP A 59 11.39 -3.80 0.38
CA TRP A 59 10.38 -3.64 1.44
C TRP A 59 10.88 -2.75 2.58
N TYR A 60 12.19 -2.58 2.72
CA TYR A 60 12.85 -1.93 3.87
C TYR A 60 13.54 -0.61 3.50
N GLN A 61 14.12 -0.53 2.29
CA GLN A 61 15.04 0.53 1.85
C GLN A 61 14.41 1.91 1.66
N GLU A 62 13.10 1.98 1.42
CA GLU A 62 12.35 3.24 1.20
C GLU A 62 11.03 3.27 1.99
N SER A 63 10.94 2.48 3.06
CA SER A 63 9.71 2.41 3.85
C SER A 63 9.67 3.57 4.85
N ASN A 64 8.57 4.33 4.86
CA ASN A 64 8.27 5.29 5.92
C ASN A 64 7.68 4.59 7.17
N LEU A 65 7.86 3.27 7.26
CA LEU A 65 7.38 2.46 8.36
C LEU A 65 8.26 2.68 9.60
N PRO A 66 7.69 2.62 10.81
CA PRO A 66 8.47 2.63 12.03
C PRO A 66 9.44 1.45 12.08
N GLY A 67 10.67 1.71 12.55
CA GLY A 67 11.74 0.70 12.65
C GLY A 67 11.35 -0.55 13.43
N THR A 68 10.42 -0.43 14.37
CA THR A 68 9.95 -1.49 15.27
C THR A 68 8.89 -2.41 14.65
N TRP A 69 8.29 -2.03 13.52
CA TRP A 69 7.32 -2.88 12.81
C TRP A 69 7.98 -4.16 12.34
N ALA A 70 7.26 -5.28 12.46
CA ALA A 70 7.76 -6.59 12.07
C ALA A 70 7.05 -7.09 10.82
N ILE A 71 7.83 -7.61 9.87
CA ILE A 71 7.34 -8.34 8.71
C ILE A 71 7.81 -9.78 8.83
N ALA A 72 6.90 -10.72 8.69
CA ALA A 72 7.14 -12.15 8.60
C ALA A 72 6.77 -12.66 7.21
N THR A 73 7.44 -13.72 6.76
CA THR A 73 7.15 -14.36 5.48
C THR A 73 6.72 -15.81 5.66
N THR A 74 5.57 -16.17 5.08
CA THR A 74 5.08 -17.55 5.04
C THR A 74 4.72 -17.93 3.60
N PRO A 75 4.71 -19.23 3.23
CA PRO A 75 4.44 -19.64 1.84
C PRO A 75 3.12 -19.13 1.27
N ASN A 76 2.09 -19.01 2.12
CA ASN A 76 0.73 -18.68 1.74
C ASN A 76 0.25 -17.32 2.32
N GLY A 77 1.04 -16.68 3.19
CA GLY A 77 0.65 -15.43 3.87
C GLY A 77 -0.26 -15.61 5.08
N TRP A 78 -0.51 -16.87 5.49
CA TRP A 78 -1.32 -17.21 6.66
C TRP A 78 -0.42 -17.42 7.88
N THR A 79 -1.04 -17.34 9.05
CA THR A 79 -0.41 -17.66 10.34
C THR A 79 -0.37 -19.16 10.57
N ASP A 80 0.77 -19.63 11.07
CA ASP A 80 0.98 -20.97 11.61
C ASP A 80 1.49 -20.89 13.07
N ASN A 81 1.79 -22.03 13.68
CA ASN A 81 2.24 -22.09 15.08
C ASN A 81 3.58 -21.35 15.29
N GLU A 82 4.50 -21.43 14.33
CA GLU A 82 5.80 -20.73 14.39
C GLU A 82 5.58 -19.21 14.35
N THR A 83 4.77 -18.75 13.39
CA THR A 83 4.44 -17.33 13.24
C THR A 83 3.64 -16.80 14.43
N GLY A 84 2.79 -17.62 15.03
CA GLY A 84 2.05 -17.30 16.25
C GLY A 84 2.98 -17.08 17.45
N LEU A 85 3.99 -17.94 17.63
CA LEU A 85 4.99 -17.79 18.68
C LEU A 85 5.89 -16.57 18.45
N ASP A 86 6.31 -16.32 17.20
CA ASP A 86 7.11 -15.12 16.89
C ASP A 86 6.33 -13.83 17.11
N TRP A 87 5.04 -13.82 16.77
CA TRP A 87 4.16 -12.72 17.14
C TRP A 87 4.04 -12.56 18.66
N LEU A 88 3.97 -13.64 19.44
CA LEU A 88 3.92 -13.56 20.90
C LEU A 88 5.21 -12.94 21.49
N LYS A 89 6.38 -13.29 20.94
CA LYS A 89 7.66 -12.64 21.30
C LYS A 89 7.64 -11.15 20.96
N HIS A 90 7.08 -10.79 19.80
CA HIS A 90 6.88 -9.40 19.41
C HIS A 90 5.93 -8.66 20.36
N PHE A 91 4.78 -9.27 20.71
CA PHE A 91 3.84 -8.75 21.69
C PHE A 91 4.52 -8.51 23.04
N ASN A 92 5.29 -9.48 23.52
CA ASN A 92 6.02 -9.37 24.78
C ASN A 92 6.97 -8.17 24.73
N ARG A 93 7.84 -8.09 23.71
CA ARG A 93 8.75 -6.96 23.49
C ARG A 93 8.04 -5.60 23.48
N CYS A 94 6.89 -5.50 22.82
CA CYS A 94 6.14 -4.25 22.71
C CYS A 94 5.37 -3.85 23.99
N THR A 95 5.22 -4.75 24.96
CA THR A 95 4.38 -4.54 26.14
C THR A 95 5.12 -4.63 27.48
N THR A 96 6.35 -5.16 27.52
CA THR A 96 7.14 -5.32 28.76
C THR A 96 7.31 -3.99 29.51
N ASP A 97 7.66 -2.91 28.82
CA ASP A 97 7.85 -1.59 29.47
C ASP A 97 6.53 -0.89 29.82
N ARG A 98 5.39 -1.56 29.61
CA ARG A 98 4.05 -0.99 29.73
C ARG A 98 3.16 -1.79 30.69
N SER A 99 3.70 -2.80 31.38
CA SER A 99 2.94 -3.59 32.34
C SER A 99 2.77 -2.83 33.66
N VAL A 100 1.55 -2.86 34.19
CA VAL A 100 1.27 -2.45 35.57
C VAL A 100 1.19 -3.72 36.39
N GLY A 101 2.30 -4.08 37.04
CA GLY A 101 2.43 -5.31 37.83
C GLY A 101 3.10 -6.46 37.07
N ALA A 102 3.07 -7.64 37.68
CA ALA A 102 3.80 -8.82 37.20
C ALA A 102 3.12 -9.51 36.01
N TYR A 103 1.79 -9.47 35.92
CA TYR A 103 1.02 -10.23 34.93
C TYR A 103 0.37 -9.36 33.86
N ARG A 104 0.26 -9.89 32.64
CA ARG A 104 -0.50 -9.31 31.53
C ARG A 104 -1.57 -10.28 31.05
N LEU A 105 -2.82 -9.82 30.93
CA LEU A 105 -3.90 -10.60 30.35
C LEU A 105 -3.94 -10.39 28.83
N LEU A 106 -3.80 -11.48 28.08
CA LEU A 106 -3.90 -11.53 26.63
C LEU A 106 -5.19 -12.23 26.22
N ILE A 107 -6.15 -11.46 25.69
CA ILE A 107 -7.43 -11.99 25.22
C ILE A 107 -7.32 -12.30 23.73
N LEU A 108 -7.60 -13.54 23.35
CA LEU A 108 -7.39 -14.06 21.99
C LEU A 108 -8.70 -14.60 21.39
N ASP A 109 -8.79 -14.63 20.07
CA ASP A 109 -9.78 -15.48 19.41
C ASP A 109 -9.36 -16.95 19.55
N GLY A 110 -10.31 -17.87 19.45
CA GLY A 110 -10.07 -19.30 19.66
C GLY A 110 -9.31 -20.00 18.52
N HIS A 111 -8.48 -19.28 17.75
CA HIS A 111 -7.78 -19.83 16.58
C HIS A 111 -6.71 -20.86 16.98
N GLU A 112 -6.56 -21.92 16.18
CA GLU A 112 -5.71 -23.09 16.47
C GLU A 112 -4.22 -22.72 16.66
N SER A 113 -3.76 -21.66 16.00
CA SER A 113 -2.37 -21.16 16.09
C SER A 113 -1.95 -20.66 17.49
N HIS A 114 -2.91 -20.46 18.40
CA HIS A 114 -2.65 -20.04 19.79
C HIS A 114 -2.58 -21.21 20.77
N GLN A 115 -2.67 -22.46 20.30
CA GLN A 115 -2.81 -23.66 21.14
C GLN A 115 -1.55 -24.54 21.16
N SER A 116 -0.41 -24.08 20.62
CA SER A 116 0.84 -24.85 20.68
C SER A 116 1.44 -24.86 22.09
N ALA A 117 2.14 -25.95 22.44
CA ALA A 117 2.81 -26.07 23.73
C ALA A 117 3.86 -24.96 23.93
N ASP A 118 4.66 -24.66 22.91
CA ASP A 118 5.68 -23.60 22.97
C ASP A 118 5.06 -22.22 23.22
N PHE A 119 3.87 -21.94 22.69
CA PHE A 119 3.15 -20.70 22.94
C PHE A 119 2.73 -20.60 24.41
N GLN A 120 2.22 -21.68 24.99
CA GLN A 120 1.81 -21.73 26.39
C GLN A 120 3.02 -21.61 27.34
N ILE A 121 4.09 -22.35 27.07
CA ILE A 121 5.35 -22.29 27.85
C ILE A 121 5.89 -20.86 27.85
N TYR A 122 5.96 -20.22 26.67
CA TYR A 122 6.45 -18.84 26.59
C TYR A 122 5.55 -17.85 27.36
N CYS A 123 4.23 -18.04 27.33
CA CYS A 123 3.30 -17.25 28.12
C CYS A 123 3.56 -17.40 29.62
N GLU A 124 3.72 -18.63 30.11
CA GLU A 124 4.02 -18.92 31.52
C GLU A 124 5.34 -18.28 31.97
N GLU A 125 6.42 -18.46 31.19
CA GLU A 125 7.74 -17.90 31.48
C GLU A 125 7.75 -16.35 31.52
N ASN A 126 6.82 -15.70 30.81
CA ASN A 126 6.75 -14.23 30.69
C ASN A 126 5.56 -13.61 31.44
N ASN A 127 4.92 -14.35 32.35
CA ASN A 127 3.77 -13.91 33.14
C ASN A 127 2.61 -13.36 32.27
N ILE A 128 2.35 -14.01 31.14
CA ILE A 128 1.24 -13.68 30.24
C ILE A 128 0.13 -14.70 30.47
N ILE A 129 -1.04 -14.23 30.92
CA ILE A 129 -2.23 -15.06 31.10
C ILE A 129 -3.05 -14.97 29.82
N THR A 130 -3.34 -16.11 29.19
CA THR A 130 -4.18 -16.16 27.99
C THR A 130 -5.65 -16.40 28.36
N LEU A 131 -6.55 -15.71 27.68
CA LEU A 131 -7.99 -15.93 27.78
C LEU A 131 -8.60 -16.01 26.38
N CYS A 132 -9.06 -17.19 25.99
CA CYS A 132 -9.69 -17.39 24.69
C CYS A 132 -11.18 -17.02 24.74
N MET A 133 -11.63 -16.27 23.75
CA MET A 133 -13.05 -15.96 23.58
C MET A 133 -13.84 -17.21 23.16
N PRO A 134 -15.14 -17.30 23.52
CA PRO A 134 -16.02 -18.34 22.99
C PRO A 134 -16.02 -18.38 21.45
N PRO A 135 -16.18 -19.56 20.83
CA PRO A 135 -16.30 -19.65 19.37
C PRO A 135 -17.36 -18.72 18.80
N HIS A 136 -17.10 -18.15 17.62
CA HIS A 136 -18.00 -17.28 16.87
C HIS A 136 -18.43 -15.99 17.60
N SER A 137 -17.73 -15.57 18.66
CA SER A 137 -18.08 -14.38 19.46
C SER A 137 -17.22 -13.14 19.20
N SER A 138 -16.21 -13.20 18.32
CA SER A 138 -15.30 -12.07 18.04
C SER A 138 -16.02 -10.77 17.68
N HIS A 139 -17.05 -10.84 16.85
CA HIS A 139 -17.86 -9.68 16.47
C HIS A 139 -18.59 -8.98 17.64
N LEU A 140 -18.65 -9.61 18.81
CA LEU A 140 -19.23 -9.08 20.05
C LEU A 140 -18.15 -8.73 21.08
N LEU A 141 -17.19 -9.64 21.30
CA LEU A 141 -16.26 -9.59 22.43
C LEU A 141 -14.87 -9.08 22.07
N GLN A 142 -14.51 -9.00 20.79
CA GLN A 142 -13.17 -8.60 20.36
C GLN A 142 -13.13 -7.08 20.10
N PRO A 143 -12.44 -6.28 20.94
CA PRO A 143 -12.42 -4.82 20.80
C PRO A 143 -11.91 -4.34 19.44
N LEU A 144 -10.98 -5.10 18.83
CA LEU A 144 -10.47 -4.82 17.50
C LEU A 144 -11.56 -4.93 16.43
N ASP A 145 -12.40 -5.97 16.47
CA ASP A 145 -13.50 -6.13 15.51
C ASP A 145 -14.62 -5.12 15.74
N VAL A 146 -14.96 -4.87 17.01
CA VAL A 146 -16.04 -3.96 17.40
C VAL A 146 -15.72 -2.50 17.06
N GLY A 147 -14.47 -2.06 17.30
CA GLY A 147 -14.12 -0.63 17.26
C GLY A 147 -13.07 -0.22 16.23
N CYS A 148 -12.15 -1.10 15.82
CA CYS A 148 -10.92 -0.68 15.14
C CYS A 148 -10.85 -1.14 13.67
N PHE A 149 -11.14 -2.40 13.40
CA PHE A 149 -10.96 -3.01 12.08
C PHE A 149 -11.96 -2.50 11.04
N GLY A 150 -13.18 -2.15 11.43
CA GLY A 150 -14.15 -1.49 10.54
C GLY A 150 -13.61 -0.16 9.98
N PRO A 151 -13.25 0.81 10.84
CA PRO A 151 -12.59 2.04 10.45
C PRO A 151 -11.30 1.81 9.64
N LEU A 152 -10.42 0.90 10.07
CA LEU A 152 -9.17 0.58 9.38
C LEU A 152 -9.42 0.11 7.93
N LYS A 153 -10.34 -0.85 7.73
CA LYS A 153 -10.73 -1.35 6.40
C LYS A 153 -11.24 -0.22 5.50
N LYS A 154 -12.01 0.72 6.06
CA LYS A 154 -12.53 1.88 5.32
C LYS A 154 -11.41 2.87 4.95
N ALA A 155 -10.49 3.16 5.88
CA ALA A 155 -9.36 4.04 5.64
C ALA A 155 -8.40 3.45 4.60
N TYR A 156 -8.01 2.18 4.76
CA TYR A 156 -7.19 1.46 3.79
C TYR A 156 -7.86 1.42 2.41
N GLY A 157 -9.18 1.18 2.36
CA GLY A 157 -9.94 1.24 1.12
C GLY A 157 -9.87 2.60 0.40
N ARG A 158 -9.70 3.71 1.14
CA ARG A 158 -9.49 5.06 0.56
C ARG A 158 -8.07 5.23 0.03
N GLU A 159 -7.07 4.73 0.75
CA GLU A 159 -5.66 4.75 0.28
C GLU A 159 -5.52 3.99 -1.05
N ILE A 160 -6.16 2.83 -1.16
CA ILE A 160 -6.17 2.04 -2.39
C ILE A 160 -6.93 2.77 -3.52
N GLU A 161 -8.06 3.42 -3.21
CA GLU A 161 -8.77 4.25 -4.20
C GLU A 161 -7.90 5.40 -4.72
N HIS A 162 -7.11 6.02 -3.84
CA HIS A 162 -6.19 7.09 -4.20
C HIS A 162 -5.08 6.61 -5.15
N LEU A 163 -4.48 5.45 -4.87
CA LEU A 163 -3.49 4.82 -5.74
C LEU A 163 -4.08 4.51 -7.13
N ILE A 164 -5.33 4.03 -7.18
CA ILE A 164 -6.01 3.72 -8.45
C ILE A 164 -6.28 4.99 -9.26
N ARG A 165 -6.74 6.07 -8.63
CA ARG A 165 -6.95 7.37 -9.31
C ARG A 165 -5.66 7.87 -9.96
N ARG A 166 -4.52 7.51 -9.39
CA ARG A 166 -3.17 7.78 -9.91
C ARG A 166 -2.68 6.76 -10.94
N SER A 167 -3.56 5.96 -11.54
CA SER A 167 -3.20 4.91 -12.50
C SER A 167 -2.29 3.81 -11.96
N ILE A 168 -2.21 3.64 -10.62
CA ILE A 168 -1.55 2.49 -9.99
C ILE A 168 -2.62 1.42 -9.75
N THR A 169 -2.84 0.60 -10.77
CA THR A 169 -3.87 -0.46 -10.77
C THR A 169 -3.40 -1.78 -10.17
N HIS A 170 -2.09 -1.92 -9.95
CA HIS A 170 -1.44 -3.13 -9.45
C HIS A 170 -0.74 -2.86 -8.13
N ILE A 171 -1.37 -3.27 -7.04
CA ILE A 171 -0.83 -3.14 -5.69
C ILE A 171 0.11 -4.33 -5.43
N SER A 172 1.37 -4.04 -5.13
CA SER A 172 2.32 -5.00 -4.60
C SER A 172 2.64 -4.68 -3.13
N LYS A 173 3.50 -5.48 -2.49
CA LYS A 173 3.87 -5.25 -1.09
C LYS A 173 4.48 -3.86 -0.85
N THR A 174 5.21 -3.32 -1.84
CA THR A 174 5.82 -1.98 -1.75
C THR A 174 4.79 -0.85 -1.72
N GLU A 175 3.61 -1.04 -2.34
CA GLU A 175 2.50 -0.09 -2.24
C GLU A 175 1.58 -0.38 -1.05
N PHE A 176 1.44 -1.66 -0.69
CA PHE A 176 0.63 -2.10 0.45
C PHE A 176 1.15 -1.50 1.77
N PHE A 177 2.44 -1.61 2.05
CA PHE A 177 3.01 -1.22 3.34
C PHE A 177 2.76 0.27 3.67
N PRO A 178 3.07 1.24 2.79
CA PRO A 178 2.79 2.66 3.08
C PRO A 178 1.29 2.96 3.16
N ALA A 179 0.46 2.34 2.31
CA ALA A 179 -0.99 2.53 2.33
C ALA A 179 -1.62 1.99 3.62
N PHE A 180 -1.19 0.81 4.06
CA PHE A 180 -1.62 0.26 5.35
C PHE A 180 -1.16 1.15 6.50
N TYR A 181 0.09 1.62 6.47
CA TYR A 181 0.62 2.49 7.52
C TYR A 181 -0.16 3.80 7.65
N ALA A 182 -0.48 4.46 6.53
CA ALA A 182 -1.31 5.66 6.52
C ALA A 182 -2.70 5.39 7.15
N ALA A 183 -3.34 4.29 6.76
CA ALA A 183 -4.63 3.89 7.31
C ALA A 183 -4.55 3.51 8.80
N PHE A 184 -3.48 2.85 9.22
CA PHE A 184 -3.22 2.45 10.59
C PHE A 184 -3.11 3.67 11.51
N GLN A 185 -2.25 4.62 11.14
CA GLN A 185 -2.06 5.88 11.89
C GLN A 185 -3.35 6.69 12.02
N LEU A 186 -4.17 6.70 10.96
CA LEU A 186 -5.43 7.43 10.97
C LEU A 186 -6.49 6.80 11.88
N THR A 187 -6.45 5.49 12.10
CA THR A 187 -7.58 4.74 12.68
C THR A 187 -7.31 4.06 14.01
N MET A 188 -6.06 3.73 14.33
CA MET A 188 -5.67 3.15 15.63
C MET A 188 -5.51 4.26 16.68
N THR A 189 -6.56 5.05 16.87
CA THR A 189 -6.62 6.17 17.81
C THR A 189 -7.09 5.70 19.18
N GLU A 190 -6.70 6.44 20.22
CA GLU A 190 -7.13 6.20 21.60
C GLU A 190 -8.66 6.11 21.71
N ALA A 191 -9.38 7.00 21.02
CA ALA A 191 -10.83 7.04 21.02
C ALA A 191 -11.45 5.78 20.41
N ASN A 192 -10.94 5.30 19.26
CA ASN A 192 -11.45 4.09 18.62
C ASN A 192 -11.17 2.85 19.45
N ILE A 193 -9.96 2.77 20.03
CA ILE A 193 -9.55 1.64 20.87
C ILE A 193 -10.41 1.57 22.14
N LYS A 194 -10.50 2.67 22.90
CA LYS A 194 -11.38 2.75 24.09
C LYS A 194 -12.85 2.51 23.73
N GLY A 195 -13.28 3.00 22.57
CA GLY A 195 -14.61 2.72 22.01
C GLY A 195 -14.83 1.22 21.77
N GLY A 196 -13.85 0.52 21.22
CA GLY A 196 -13.87 -0.93 21.03
C GLY A 196 -13.99 -1.70 22.34
N PHE A 197 -13.20 -1.34 23.37
CA PHE A 197 -13.26 -1.98 24.69
C PHE A 197 -14.62 -1.79 25.38
N ARG A 198 -15.18 -0.58 25.30
CA ARG A 198 -16.52 -0.27 25.82
C ARG A 198 -17.61 -1.00 25.03
N GLY A 199 -17.51 -1.04 23.70
CA GLY A 199 -18.47 -1.73 22.84
C GLY A 199 -18.48 -3.25 23.01
N ALA A 200 -17.33 -3.81 23.44
CA ALA A 200 -17.16 -5.21 23.82
C ALA A 200 -17.55 -5.50 25.28
N GLY A 201 -17.94 -4.49 26.06
CA GLY A 201 -18.31 -4.64 27.47
C GLY A 201 -17.16 -5.04 28.40
N LEU A 202 -15.90 -4.85 27.96
CA LEU A 202 -14.72 -5.26 28.74
C LEU A 202 -14.21 -4.14 29.65
N VAL A 203 -14.16 -2.90 29.15
CA VAL A 203 -13.72 -1.73 29.94
C VAL A 203 -14.58 -0.49 29.65
N PRO A 204 -15.36 0.00 30.64
CA PRO A 204 -15.65 -0.67 31.92
C PRO A 204 -16.32 -2.03 31.68
N PHE A 205 -16.18 -2.94 32.65
CA PHE A 205 -16.81 -4.25 32.56
C PHE A 205 -18.34 -4.10 32.67
N ASP A 206 -19.03 -4.44 31.59
CA ASP A 206 -20.49 -4.33 31.46
C ASP A 206 -21.03 -5.44 30.54
N PRO A 207 -21.43 -6.59 31.11
CA PRO A 207 -21.98 -7.70 30.35
C PRO A 207 -23.27 -7.37 29.60
N GLU A 208 -24.07 -6.40 30.08
CA GLU A 208 -25.36 -6.08 29.49
C GLU A 208 -25.24 -5.54 28.06
N VAL A 209 -24.12 -4.85 27.76
CA VAL A 209 -23.78 -4.38 26.40
C VAL A 209 -23.75 -5.53 25.38
N ILE A 210 -23.44 -6.75 25.82
CA ILE A 210 -23.38 -7.94 24.98
C ILE A 210 -24.67 -8.73 25.07
N ILE A 211 -25.19 -8.94 26.28
CA ILE A 211 -26.43 -9.72 26.51
C ILE A 211 -27.60 -9.09 25.74
N SER A 212 -27.73 -7.76 25.74
CA SER A 212 -28.80 -7.07 25.02
C SER A 212 -28.73 -7.23 23.50
N LYS A 213 -27.56 -7.56 22.93
CA LYS A 213 -27.38 -7.78 21.49
C LYS A 213 -27.74 -9.20 21.06
N LEU A 214 -27.78 -10.14 22.00
CA LEU A 214 -28.21 -11.52 21.75
C LEU A 214 -29.74 -11.62 21.65
N ASP A 215 -30.47 -10.64 22.17
CA ASP A 215 -31.92 -10.54 22.06
C ASP A 215 -32.30 -9.88 20.72
N VAL A 216 -32.37 -10.70 19.67
CA VAL A 216 -32.56 -10.24 18.28
C VAL A 216 -33.98 -9.71 18.07
N GLN A 217 -34.15 -8.39 18.14
CA GLN A 217 -35.33 -7.73 17.58
C GLN A 217 -35.11 -7.45 16.09
N LEU A 218 -35.83 -8.19 15.24
CA LEU A 218 -35.86 -7.95 13.79
C LEU A 218 -36.45 -6.56 13.52
N ARG A 219 -35.59 -5.58 13.19
CA ARG A 219 -36.04 -4.27 12.69
C ARG A 219 -36.05 -4.28 11.17
N THR A 220 -37.24 -4.15 10.60
CA THR A 220 -37.44 -3.88 9.17
C THR A 220 -36.92 -2.47 8.86
N PRO A 221 -36.05 -2.25 7.86
CA PRO A 221 -35.62 -0.91 7.49
C PRO A 221 -36.82 -0.09 7.01
N THR A 222 -36.99 1.12 7.55
CA THR A 222 -37.96 2.09 7.05
C THR A 222 -37.61 2.47 5.60
N PRO A 223 -38.58 2.50 4.65
CA PRO A 223 -38.32 2.94 3.29
C PRO A 223 -37.80 4.38 3.28
N LEU A 224 -36.70 4.62 2.55
CA LEU A 224 -36.18 5.96 2.32
C LEU A 224 -37.08 6.68 1.32
N GLU A 225 -37.63 7.82 1.74
CA GLU A 225 -38.42 8.73 0.91
C GLU A 225 -37.60 9.24 -0.30
N GLU A 226 -38.15 9.06 -1.50
CA GLU A 226 -37.57 9.53 -2.75
C GLU A 226 -37.67 11.04 -2.88
N VAL A 227 -36.53 11.72 -2.74
CA VAL A 227 -36.40 13.15 -3.10
C VAL A 227 -36.23 13.27 -4.61
N ALA A 228 -37.27 13.79 -5.28
CA ALA A 228 -37.30 14.10 -6.69
C ALA A 228 -36.15 15.04 -7.11
N GLN A 229 -35.35 14.61 -8.09
CA GLN A 229 -34.29 15.43 -8.68
C GLN A 229 -34.88 16.32 -9.78
N GLN A 230 -34.74 17.64 -9.62
CA GLN A 230 -35.07 18.63 -10.64
C GLN A 230 -34.14 18.51 -11.87
N ALA A 231 -34.75 18.70 -13.04
CA ALA A 231 -34.09 18.72 -14.34
C ALA A 231 -32.98 19.80 -14.43
N GLN A 232 -31.81 19.39 -14.90
CA GLN A 232 -30.70 20.31 -15.19
C GLN A 232 -31.02 21.16 -16.42
N SER A 233 -30.98 22.48 -16.23
CA SER A 233 -31.07 23.48 -17.28
C SER A 233 -29.76 23.57 -18.10
N TRP A 234 -29.91 23.48 -19.42
CA TRP A 234 -29.07 23.99 -20.52
C TRP A 234 -27.58 24.32 -20.24
N THR A 235 -26.67 23.64 -20.94
CA THR A 235 -25.22 23.89 -20.88
C THR A 235 -24.77 24.92 -21.94
N SER A 236 -24.11 26.00 -21.49
CA SER A 236 -23.38 26.91 -22.38
C SER A 236 -22.04 26.29 -22.79
N ARG A 237 -21.72 26.27 -24.08
CA ARG A 237 -20.44 25.74 -24.59
C ARG A 237 -19.28 26.72 -24.32
N THR A 238 -18.30 26.26 -23.54
CA THR A 238 -17.02 26.92 -23.27
C THR A 238 -16.20 27.06 -24.57
N PRO A 239 -15.54 28.20 -24.81
CA PRO A 239 -14.62 28.32 -25.93
C PRO A 239 -13.48 27.31 -25.78
N ARG A 240 -13.17 26.56 -26.84
CA ARG A 240 -12.20 25.45 -26.81
C ARG A 240 -10.78 25.89 -27.17
N THR A 241 -10.62 27.11 -27.70
CA THR A 241 -9.34 27.59 -28.24
C THR A 241 -9.06 29.04 -27.83
N VAL A 242 -7.77 29.40 -27.81
CA VAL A 242 -7.31 30.78 -27.56
C VAL A 242 -7.86 31.75 -28.61
N LEU A 243 -8.06 31.28 -29.85
CA LEU A 243 -8.66 32.05 -30.95
C LEU A 243 -10.13 32.41 -30.67
N GLU A 244 -10.92 31.48 -30.12
CA GLU A 244 -12.30 31.76 -29.72
C GLU A 244 -12.38 32.73 -28.52
N ALA A 245 -11.42 32.66 -27.59
CA ALA A 245 -11.33 33.65 -26.51
C ALA A 245 -10.96 35.05 -27.05
N GLY A 246 -10.04 35.10 -28.03
CA GLY A 246 -9.64 36.32 -28.73
C GLY A 246 -10.80 36.97 -29.48
N SER A 247 -11.58 36.20 -30.24
CA SER A 247 -12.72 36.70 -31.00
C SER A 247 -13.84 37.25 -30.09
N GLN A 248 -14.05 36.66 -28.91
CA GLN A 248 -15.01 37.17 -27.92
C GLN A 248 -14.52 38.45 -27.24
N SER A 249 -13.22 38.58 -26.97
CA SER A 249 -12.63 39.83 -26.47
C SER A 249 -12.76 40.96 -27.49
N GLU A 250 -12.51 40.69 -28.77
CA GLU A 250 -12.73 41.64 -29.86
C GLU A 250 -14.20 42.01 -30.05
N TYR A 251 -15.11 41.05 -29.87
CA TYR A 251 -16.55 41.28 -29.88
C TYR A 251 -16.98 42.26 -28.76
N LEU A 252 -16.50 42.04 -27.54
CA LEU A 252 -16.70 42.94 -26.40
C LEU A 252 -16.11 44.33 -26.66
N ARG A 253 -14.87 44.42 -27.15
CA ARG A 253 -14.23 45.69 -27.53
C ARG A 253 -15.04 46.45 -28.59
N ARG A 254 -15.61 45.75 -29.57
CA ARG A 254 -16.48 46.34 -30.60
C ARG A 254 -17.81 46.84 -30.02
N ARG A 255 -18.44 46.12 -29.10
CA ARG A 255 -19.66 46.58 -28.41
C ARG A 255 -19.41 47.82 -27.56
N ILE A 256 -18.32 47.85 -26.80
CA ILE A 256 -17.93 49.00 -25.97
C ILE A 256 -17.67 50.23 -26.85
N ARG A 257 -16.97 50.07 -27.98
CA ARG A 257 -16.68 51.18 -28.92
C ARG A 257 -17.90 51.72 -29.66
N ARG A 258 -18.96 50.92 -29.82
CA ARG A 258 -20.19 51.29 -30.57
C ARG A 258 -21.36 51.68 -29.66
N HIS A 259 -21.15 51.69 -28.35
CA HIS A 259 -22.20 52.00 -27.38
C HIS A 259 -22.41 53.52 -27.33
N HIS A 260 -23.58 53.96 -27.78
CA HIS A 260 -24.00 55.37 -27.80
C HIS A 260 -25.37 55.58 -27.12
N SER A 261 -25.93 54.54 -26.47
CA SER A 261 -27.26 54.55 -25.83
C SER A 261 -27.16 54.61 -24.31
N SER A 262 -28.22 55.07 -23.62
CA SER A 262 -28.19 55.35 -22.17
C SER A 262 -28.11 54.12 -21.24
N THR A 263 -28.20 52.90 -21.76
CA THR A 263 -28.36 51.66 -20.98
C THR A 263 -27.24 50.64 -21.27
N PRO A 264 -26.41 50.25 -20.27
CA PRO A 264 -25.23 49.38 -20.43
C PRO A 264 -25.51 47.88 -20.36
N GLU A 265 -26.77 47.45 -20.30
CA GLU A 265 -27.21 46.07 -20.03
C GLU A 265 -26.56 45.05 -20.97
N SER A 266 -26.48 45.36 -22.27
CA SER A 266 -25.87 44.47 -23.28
C SER A 266 -24.36 44.26 -23.09
N ILE A 267 -23.67 45.26 -22.52
CA ILE A 267 -22.24 45.17 -22.17
C ILE A 267 -22.08 44.39 -20.87
N LEU A 268 -22.92 44.68 -19.87
CA LEU A 268 -22.91 43.96 -18.59
C LEU A 268 -23.21 42.46 -18.76
N GLU A 269 -24.14 42.10 -19.65
CA GLU A 269 -24.43 40.70 -19.98
C GLU A 269 -23.24 40.00 -20.67
N ALA A 270 -22.57 40.69 -21.60
CA ALA A 270 -21.37 40.16 -22.24
C ALA A 270 -20.20 40.00 -21.26
N LEU A 271 -20.04 40.92 -20.30
CA LEU A 271 -19.06 40.82 -19.22
C LEU A 271 -19.38 39.66 -18.26
N ARG A 272 -20.64 39.49 -17.83
CA ARG A 272 -21.06 38.33 -17.01
C ARG A 272 -20.81 37.00 -17.72
N SER A 273 -21.08 36.95 -19.03
CA SER A 273 -20.80 35.78 -19.87
C SER A 273 -19.30 35.47 -19.93
N LEU A 274 -18.46 36.50 -20.10
CA LEU A 274 -17.01 36.35 -20.09
C LEU A 274 -16.50 35.90 -18.71
N GLU A 275 -16.95 36.53 -17.63
CA GLU A 275 -16.59 36.16 -16.26
C GLU A 275 -16.92 34.69 -15.98
N LYS A 276 -18.14 34.25 -16.33
CA LYS A 276 -18.56 32.84 -16.17
C LYS A 276 -17.67 31.88 -16.97
N ARG A 277 -17.28 32.25 -18.20
CA ARG A 277 -16.37 31.46 -19.05
C ARG A 277 -14.96 31.40 -18.45
N THR A 278 -14.43 32.53 -17.98
CA THR A 278 -13.11 32.61 -17.33
C THR A 278 -13.07 31.75 -16.08
N LYS A 279 -14.10 31.81 -15.22
CA LYS A 279 -14.23 30.92 -14.05
C LYS A 279 -14.21 29.45 -14.46
N ALA A 280 -14.95 29.07 -15.49
CA ALA A 280 -14.96 27.69 -15.97
C ALA A 280 -13.58 27.21 -16.47
N VAL A 281 -12.85 28.08 -17.20
CA VAL A 281 -11.47 27.79 -17.62
C VAL A 281 -10.54 27.68 -16.43
N MET A 282 -10.61 28.59 -15.45
CA MET A 282 -9.80 28.54 -14.24
C MET A 282 -10.03 27.26 -13.43
N HIS A 283 -11.29 26.84 -13.25
CA HIS A 283 -11.60 25.56 -12.63
C HIS A 283 -11.00 24.38 -13.40
N LYS A 284 -11.11 24.38 -14.74
CA LYS A 284 -10.51 23.32 -15.56
C LYS A 284 -8.98 23.30 -15.47
N VAL A 285 -8.33 24.47 -15.45
CA VAL A 285 -6.88 24.59 -15.28
C VAL A 285 -6.46 24.07 -13.91
N ALA A 286 -7.21 24.39 -12.85
CA ALA A 286 -6.94 23.87 -11.51
C ALA A 286 -7.06 22.34 -11.45
N LEU A 287 -8.11 21.76 -12.04
CA LEU A 287 -8.28 20.31 -12.15
C LEU A 287 -7.15 19.64 -12.94
N LEU A 288 -6.78 20.21 -14.10
CA LEU A 288 -5.68 19.70 -14.93
C LEU A 288 -4.33 19.82 -14.23
N ALA A 289 -4.10 20.88 -13.48
CA ALA A 289 -2.87 21.06 -12.71
C ALA A 289 -2.75 20.00 -11.61
N GLU A 290 -3.86 19.71 -10.92
CA GLU A 290 -3.92 18.63 -9.92
C GLU A 290 -3.69 17.26 -10.58
N GLU A 291 -4.38 16.96 -11.68
CA GLU A 291 -4.19 15.71 -12.43
C GLU A 291 -2.75 15.55 -12.93
N ASN A 292 -2.11 16.61 -13.43
CA ASN A 292 -0.70 16.58 -13.83
C ASN A 292 0.22 16.27 -12.65
N ARG A 293 -0.05 16.87 -11.49
CA ARG A 293 0.71 16.62 -10.26
C ARG A 293 0.57 15.16 -9.84
N GLU A 294 -0.64 14.61 -9.86
CA GLU A 294 -0.92 13.22 -9.54
C GLU A 294 -0.23 12.24 -10.52
N LEU A 295 -0.31 12.51 -11.82
CA LEU A 295 0.36 11.69 -12.85
C LEU A 295 1.88 11.70 -12.72
N ARG A 296 2.48 12.85 -12.37
CA ARG A 296 3.93 12.92 -12.08
C ARG A 296 4.31 12.05 -10.89
N GLN A 297 3.56 12.15 -9.78
CA GLN A 297 3.78 11.30 -8.61
C GLN A 297 3.62 9.81 -8.94
N ALA A 298 2.62 9.45 -9.73
CA ALA A 298 2.42 8.08 -10.18
C ALA A 298 3.60 7.56 -11.00
N ASN A 299 4.09 8.37 -11.94
CA ASN A 299 5.21 8.02 -12.78
C ASN A 299 6.50 7.84 -11.97
N ASP A 300 6.69 8.65 -10.92
CA ASP A 300 7.82 8.49 -10.00
C ASP A 300 7.74 7.15 -9.26
N ILE A 301 6.58 6.78 -8.71
CA ILE A 301 6.36 5.49 -8.03
C ILE A 301 6.65 4.33 -8.99
N LEU A 302 6.11 4.35 -10.21
CA LEU A 302 6.36 3.32 -11.21
C LEU A 302 7.83 3.25 -11.63
N SER A 303 8.48 4.41 -11.78
CA SER A 303 9.91 4.49 -12.12
C SER A 303 10.81 3.97 -11.01
N ARG A 304 10.44 4.17 -9.74
CA ARG A 304 11.13 3.56 -8.60
C ARG A 304 10.96 2.05 -8.61
N ARG A 305 9.73 1.55 -8.81
CA ARG A 305 9.47 0.11 -8.92
C ARG A 305 10.30 -0.57 -10.01
N ARG A 306 10.50 0.08 -11.17
CA ARG A 306 11.36 -0.45 -12.25
C ARG A 306 12.85 -0.47 -11.89
N ARG A 307 13.31 0.46 -11.04
CA ARG A 307 14.71 0.59 -10.62
C ARG A 307 15.05 -0.22 -9.37
N ALA A 308 14.05 -0.53 -8.54
CA ALA A 308 14.23 -1.23 -7.27
C ALA A 308 14.80 -2.63 -7.49
N LYS A 309 15.97 -2.88 -6.90
CA LYS A 309 16.59 -4.21 -6.90
C LYS A 309 15.80 -5.12 -5.97
N ARG A 310 15.50 -6.34 -6.43
CA ARG A 310 14.83 -7.39 -5.63
C ARG A 310 15.86 -8.28 -4.93
N THR A 311 16.82 -7.64 -4.27
CA THR A 311 17.85 -8.32 -3.49
C THR A 311 17.18 -9.07 -2.34
N ARG A 312 17.54 -10.35 -2.17
CA ARG A 312 17.05 -11.18 -1.07
C ARG A 312 17.89 -10.89 0.17
N LEU A 313 17.24 -10.57 1.28
CA LEU A 313 17.89 -10.29 2.56
C LEU A 313 17.96 -11.55 3.43
N GLN A 314 16.81 -12.16 3.68
CA GLN A 314 16.68 -13.30 4.59
C GLN A 314 15.67 -14.31 4.02
N ASN A 315 15.91 -15.59 4.28
CA ASN A 315 14.97 -16.67 3.97
C ASN A 315 14.05 -16.90 5.19
N ARG A 316 12.74 -16.75 5.01
CA ARG A 316 11.70 -16.94 6.03
C ARG A 316 11.92 -16.15 7.32
N GLY A 317 11.07 -16.41 8.31
CA GLY A 317 11.10 -15.78 9.63
C GLY A 317 10.58 -14.34 9.62
N SER A 318 10.71 -13.68 10.77
CA SER A 318 10.41 -12.28 10.94
C SER A 318 11.65 -11.40 10.87
N LEU A 319 11.46 -10.16 10.42
CA LEU A 319 12.46 -9.12 10.39
C LEU A 319 11.77 -7.79 10.71
N THR A 320 12.34 -7.02 11.62
CA THR A 320 11.89 -5.64 11.84
C THR A 320 12.34 -4.73 10.70
N ILE A 321 11.68 -3.58 10.58
CA ILE A 321 12.06 -2.58 9.58
C ILE A 321 13.51 -2.12 9.79
N GLN A 322 13.91 -1.92 11.05
CA GLN A 322 15.27 -1.54 11.42
C GLN A 322 16.28 -2.64 11.06
N GLU A 323 16.05 -3.89 11.46
CA GLU A 323 16.95 -5.01 11.13
C GLU A 323 17.10 -5.21 9.62
N GLY A 324 16.04 -4.97 8.85
CA GLY A 324 16.09 -5.00 7.39
C GLY A 324 16.90 -3.87 6.78
N GLN A 325 16.83 -2.66 7.34
CA GLN A 325 17.66 -1.53 6.94
C GLN A 325 19.13 -1.78 7.29
N ASP A 326 19.41 -2.23 8.51
CA ASP A 326 20.77 -2.55 8.96
C ASP A 326 21.40 -3.65 8.09
N SER A 327 20.60 -4.65 7.68
CA SER A 327 21.05 -5.71 6.76
C SER A 327 21.42 -5.17 5.39
N ILE A 328 20.70 -4.17 4.88
CA ILE A 328 20.99 -3.51 3.60
C ILE A 328 22.28 -2.70 3.72
N ASP A 329 22.40 -1.90 4.78
CA ASP A 329 23.57 -1.06 5.01
C ASP A 329 24.84 -1.92 5.13
N GLN A 330 24.76 -3.05 5.83
CA GLN A 330 25.85 -4.01 5.93
C GLN A 330 26.23 -4.65 4.57
N MET A 331 25.23 -4.95 3.72
CA MET A 331 25.49 -5.44 2.36
C MET A 331 26.21 -4.40 1.50
N ASP A 332 25.82 -3.14 1.60
CA ASP A 332 26.42 -2.05 0.82
C ASP A 332 27.86 -1.78 1.28
N VAL A 333 28.12 -1.79 2.60
CA VAL A 333 29.48 -1.74 3.16
C VAL A 333 30.34 -2.89 2.65
N ASN A 334 29.85 -4.13 2.71
CA ASN A 334 30.57 -5.30 2.23
C ASN A 334 30.89 -5.22 0.73
N MET A 335 29.94 -4.71 -0.07
CA MET A 335 30.13 -4.51 -1.51
C MET A 335 31.21 -3.47 -1.79
N GLN A 336 31.24 -2.39 -1.02
CA GLN A 336 32.27 -1.36 -1.12
C GLN A 336 33.66 -1.91 -0.76
N VAL A 337 33.77 -2.64 0.35
CA VAL A 337 35.03 -3.28 0.79
C VAL A 337 35.57 -4.25 -0.26
N MET A 338 34.71 -5.06 -0.87
CA MET A 338 35.09 -5.97 -1.96
C MET A 338 35.55 -5.21 -3.20
N ALA A 339 34.88 -4.12 -3.57
CA ALA A 339 35.28 -3.29 -4.70
C ALA A 339 36.64 -2.63 -4.46
N GLU A 340 36.91 -2.13 -3.27
CA GLU A 340 38.18 -1.52 -2.89
C GLU A 340 39.32 -2.56 -2.84
N SER A 341 39.05 -3.75 -2.30
CA SER A 341 40.00 -4.88 -2.27
C SER A 341 40.37 -5.38 -3.67
N SER A 342 39.40 -5.41 -4.60
CA SER A 342 39.65 -5.76 -5.99
C SER A 342 40.48 -4.71 -6.74
N ARG A 343 40.42 -3.44 -6.32
CA ARG A 343 41.22 -2.34 -6.88
C ARG A 343 42.64 -2.32 -6.30
N SER A 344 42.82 -2.71 -5.04
CA SER A 344 44.13 -2.78 -4.39
C SER A 344 44.92 -4.05 -4.75
N GLY A 345 44.24 -5.17 -5.04
CA GLY A 345 44.88 -6.43 -5.48
C GLY A 345 45.42 -6.44 -6.92
N GLY A 346 45.28 -5.35 -7.68
CA GLY A 346 45.69 -5.23 -9.07
C GLY A 346 47.18 -4.99 -9.33
N GLN A 347 48.03 -4.93 -8.30
CA GLN A 347 49.49 -4.83 -8.43
C GLN A 347 50.17 -6.16 -8.06
N GLY A 348 49.97 -7.17 -8.90
CA GLY A 348 50.61 -8.48 -8.76
C GLY A 348 50.55 -9.25 -10.06
N SER A 349 51.33 -8.83 -11.06
CA SER A 349 51.35 -9.48 -12.37
C SER A 349 51.96 -10.89 -12.25
N SER A 350 51.13 -11.91 -12.38
CA SER A 350 51.57 -13.25 -12.81
C SER A 350 51.03 -13.47 -14.22
N VAL A 351 51.74 -12.92 -15.21
CA VAL A 351 51.47 -13.19 -16.62
C VAL A 351 51.99 -14.60 -16.92
N ARG A 352 51.10 -15.60 -16.89
CA ARG A 352 51.33 -16.84 -17.66
C ARG A 352 50.83 -16.61 -19.09
N PRO A 353 51.67 -16.70 -20.14
CA PRO A 353 51.21 -16.51 -21.50
C PRO A 353 50.25 -17.64 -21.88
N ARG A 354 49.01 -17.30 -22.31
CA ARG A 354 48.12 -18.27 -22.95
C ARG A 354 48.77 -18.73 -24.27
N VAL A 355 49.12 -20.01 -24.35
CA VAL A 355 49.65 -20.63 -25.57
C VAL A 355 48.59 -20.56 -26.67
N ARG A 356 48.89 -19.90 -27.78
CA ARG A 356 47.98 -19.77 -28.92
C ARG A 356 48.07 -21.02 -29.81
N HIS A 357 46.92 -21.52 -30.22
CA HIS A 357 46.76 -22.68 -31.08
C HIS A 357 46.34 -22.22 -32.50
N CYS A 358 46.76 -22.94 -33.53
CA CYS A 358 46.39 -22.68 -34.92
C CYS A 358 44.89 -22.92 -35.13
N GLY A 359 44.17 -21.95 -35.71
CA GLY A 359 42.73 -22.07 -35.96
C GLY A 359 42.33 -23.11 -37.00
N THR A 360 43.27 -23.61 -37.81
CA THR A 360 43.01 -24.58 -38.88
C THR A 360 43.23 -26.03 -38.42
N CYS A 361 44.34 -26.33 -37.73
CA CYS A 361 44.68 -27.70 -37.30
C CYS A 361 44.76 -27.88 -35.77
N GLY A 362 44.56 -26.82 -34.98
CA GLY A 362 44.56 -26.86 -33.52
C GLY A 362 45.94 -27.02 -32.87
N LYS A 363 47.05 -27.14 -33.62
CA LYS A 363 48.40 -27.30 -33.07
C LYS A 363 49.02 -25.95 -32.67
N THR A 364 49.87 -25.95 -31.64
CA THR A 364 50.62 -24.77 -31.19
C THR A 364 51.89 -24.56 -32.04
N GLY A 365 52.42 -23.33 -32.09
CA GLY A 365 53.70 -23.02 -32.76
C GLY A 365 53.57 -22.44 -34.18
N HIS A 366 52.36 -22.34 -34.72
CA HIS A 366 52.07 -21.63 -35.97
C HIS A 366 50.64 -21.08 -35.96
N ASN A 367 50.25 -20.28 -36.95
CA ASN A 367 48.89 -19.75 -37.07
C ASN A 367 48.22 -20.23 -38.35
N ALA A 368 46.92 -19.96 -38.50
CA ALA A 368 46.09 -20.45 -39.61
C ALA A 368 46.63 -20.06 -40.99
N ARG A 369 47.40 -18.96 -41.11
CA ARG A 369 47.96 -18.48 -42.39
C ARG A 369 49.21 -19.23 -42.83
N THR A 370 49.85 -19.94 -41.92
CA THR A 370 51.06 -20.75 -42.18
C THR A 370 50.80 -22.24 -41.98
N CYS A 371 49.53 -22.64 -41.90
CA CYS A 371 49.12 -24.02 -41.74
C CYS A 371 49.30 -24.75 -43.09
N GLN A 372 50.12 -25.81 -43.11
CA GLN A 372 50.35 -26.62 -44.31
C GLN A 372 49.37 -27.79 -44.45
N GLU A 373 48.50 -28.03 -43.45
CA GLU A 373 47.41 -29.00 -43.56
C GLU A 373 46.23 -28.34 -44.29
N GLY A 374 45.99 -28.75 -45.55
CA GLY A 374 44.86 -28.29 -46.36
C GLY A 374 45.14 -27.88 -47.81
N ILE A 375 46.35 -28.07 -48.35
CA ILE A 375 46.64 -27.81 -49.77
C ILE A 375 46.85 -29.14 -50.50
N GLY A 376 45.82 -29.58 -51.23
CA GLY A 376 45.79 -30.76 -52.10
C GLY A 376 44.41 -31.42 -52.04
N ALA A 377 43.61 -31.57 -53.08
CA ALA A 377 43.80 -31.32 -54.50
C ALA A 377 42.42 -31.04 -55.13
N SER A 378 42.34 -30.06 -56.01
CA SER A 378 41.32 -29.97 -57.04
C SER A 378 42.01 -29.40 -58.27
N GLY A 379 42.63 -30.29 -59.03
CA GLY A 379 43.03 -30.06 -60.41
C GLY A 379 42.39 -31.17 -61.23
N ASP A 380 41.63 -30.79 -62.26
CA ASP A 380 41.42 -31.65 -63.43
C ASP A 380 42.76 -31.95 -64.11
#